data_AF-A0A850B0Q2-F1
#
_entry.id   AF-A0A850B0Q2-F1
#
_cell.length_a   1.000
_cell.length_b   1.000
_cell.length_c   1.000
_cell.angle_alpha   90.00
_cell.angle_beta   90.00
_cell.angle_gamma   90.00
#
_symmetry.space_group_name_H-M   'P 1'
#
loop_
_entity.id
_entity.type
_entity.pdbx_description
1 polymer ?
#
loop_
_entity_poly.entity_id
_entity_poly.type
_entity_poly.pdbx_seq_one_letter_code
_entity_poly.pdbx_strand_id
1 'polypeptide(L)'
;MSLRNFRQTFAILFTLITTAVAFTVSRSVNWRSVGELPSLADLEKNLPGYRLFVIAATTVLGMLLGAIIGPKLAARLVSAGNALDRMSARDKLAVVMGIVIGLLITTPFLILLSRSPAVGLPISALLCVAFVYLGIRAAMGMRDEFLFVPKPGASRGTDGSEVEHDRCKILDTNVVIDGRIADICKAGFIEG
;
A
#
# COMPACT_ATOMS: atom_id res chain seq x y z
N MET A 1 4.42 14.50 -16.71
CA MET A 1 5.62 14.54 -15.83
C MET A 1 6.34 13.20 -15.98
N SER A 2 7.63 13.18 -16.36
CA SER A 2 8.38 11.92 -16.49
C SER A 2 8.44 11.19 -15.13
N LEU A 3 8.29 9.85 -15.11
CA LEU A 3 8.42 9.01 -13.91
C LEU A 3 9.75 9.28 -13.17
N ARG A 4 10.80 9.64 -13.92
CA ARG A 4 12.10 10.02 -13.37
C ARG A 4 12.03 11.33 -12.58
N ASN A 5 11.26 12.30 -13.06
CA ASN A 5 11.08 13.60 -12.42
C ASN A 5 10.23 13.43 -11.14
N PHE A 6 9.16 12.63 -11.17
CA PHE A 6 8.34 12.37 -9.98
C PHE A 6 9.17 11.72 -8.86
N ARG A 7 9.98 10.71 -9.19
CA ARG A 7 10.84 10.03 -8.20
C ARG A 7 11.82 11.00 -7.53
N GLN A 8 12.41 11.91 -8.30
CA GLN A 8 13.33 12.92 -7.79
C GLN A 8 12.61 13.97 -6.94
N THR A 9 11.48 14.52 -7.41
CA THR A 9 10.71 15.50 -6.65
C THR A 9 10.18 14.93 -5.33
N PHE A 10 9.66 13.69 -5.34
CA PHE A 10 9.19 13.02 -4.14
C PHE A 10 10.34 12.75 -3.15
N ALA A 11 11.49 12.27 -3.62
CA ALA A 11 12.63 12.01 -2.74
C ALA A 11 13.16 13.30 -2.09
N ILE A 12 13.19 14.41 -2.84
CA ILE A 12 13.60 15.73 -2.31
C ILE A 12 12.59 16.21 -1.26
N LEU A 13 11.29 16.18 -1.56
CA LEU A 13 10.24 16.55 -0.61
C LEU A 13 10.27 15.70 0.66
N PHE A 14 10.41 14.38 0.52
CA PHE A 14 10.49 13.47 1.65
C PHE A 14 11.70 13.78 2.54
N THR A 15 12.86 14.04 1.93
CA THR A 15 14.08 14.43 2.66
C THR A 15 13.92 15.77 3.38
N LEU A 16 13.25 16.75 2.75
CA LEU A 16 12.94 18.03 3.39
C LEU A 16 12.00 17.86 4.59
N ILE A 17 10.98 17.01 4.46
CA ILE A 17 10.02 16.73 5.54
C ILE A 17 10.72 16.01 6.70
N THR A 18 11.53 14.97 6.45
CA THR A 18 12.23 14.26 7.53
C THR A 18 13.24 15.16 8.24
N THR A 19 13.91 16.06 7.50
CA THR A 19 14.83 17.04 8.08
C THR A 19 14.07 18.06 8.94
N ALA A 20 12.93 18.56 8.47
CA ALA A 20 12.10 19.48 9.23
C ALA A 20 11.53 18.85 10.51
N VAL A 21 11.08 17.59 10.43
CA VAL A 21 10.60 16.82 11.60
C VAL A 21 11.73 16.56 12.59
N ALA A 22 12.92 16.15 12.11
CA ALA A 22 14.08 15.95 12.99
C ALA A 22 14.46 17.25 13.73
N PHE A 23 14.42 18.39 13.03
CA PHE A 23 14.70 19.69 13.61
C PHE A 23 13.65 20.13 14.65
N THR A 24 12.36 19.96 14.37
CA THR A 24 11.30 20.31 15.32
C THR A 24 11.32 19.42 16.54
N VAL A 25 11.51 18.10 16.38
CA VAL A 25 11.67 17.15 17.48
C VAL A 25 12.89 17.50 18.32
N SER A 26 14.04 17.78 17.69
CA SER A 26 15.26 18.16 18.41
C SER A 26 15.11 19.45 19.21
N ARG A 27 14.24 20.37 18.76
CA ARG A 27 13.93 21.63 19.48
C ARG A 27 12.86 21.45 20.55
N SER A 28 11.91 20.55 20.36
CA SER A 28 10.81 20.29 21.31
C SER A 28 11.20 19.37 22.46
N VAL A 29 12.30 18.63 22.34
CA VAL A 29 12.86 17.86 23.46
C VAL A 29 13.24 18.82 24.57
N ASN A 30 12.58 18.66 25.73
CA ASN A 30 12.84 19.47 26.90
C ASN A 30 14.19 19.05 27.50
N TRP A 31 15.26 19.72 27.09
CA TRP A 31 16.64 19.40 27.49
C TRP A 31 16.83 19.38 29.03
N ARG A 32 15.94 20.03 29.77
CA ARG A 32 15.89 19.99 31.25
C ARG A 32 15.58 18.61 31.82
N SER A 33 14.71 17.80 31.18
CA SER A 33 14.41 16.44 31.64
C SER A 33 15.46 15.42 31.19
N VAL A 34 16.24 15.74 30.16
CA VAL A 34 17.38 14.92 29.69
C VAL A 34 18.61 15.14 30.59
N GLY A 35 18.74 16.34 31.19
CA GLY A 35 19.77 16.66 32.18
C GLY A 35 19.59 16.01 33.57
N GLU A 36 18.52 15.25 33.81
CA GLU A 36 18.41 14.42 35.03
C GLU A 36 19.23 13.12 34.96
N LEU A 37 19.76 12.78 33.77
CA LEU A 37 20.80 11.76 33.63
C LEU A 37 22.15 12.38 34.03
N PRO A 38 22.79 11.94 35.12
CA PRO A 38 23.99 12.59 35.67
C PRO A 38 25.14 12.72 34.65
N SER A 39 25.24 11.78 33.71
CA SER A 39 26.23 11.80 32.62
C SER A 39 26.00 12.87 31.54
N LEU A 40 24.77 13.37 31.34
CA LEU A 40 24.46 14.39 30.31
C LEU A 40 24.53 15.82 30.85
N ALA A 41 24.23 16.02 32.14
CA ALA A 41 24.36 17.32 32.81
C ALA A 41 25.82 17.76 32.98
N ASP A 42 26.71 16.81 33.28
CA ASP A 42 28.14 17.08 33.41
C ASP A 42 28.79 17.39 32.04
N LEU A 43 28.31 16.78 30.96
CA LEU A 43 28.73 17.08 29.58
C LEU A 43 28.28 18.46 29.10
N GLU A 44 27.06 18.90 29.46
CA GLU A 44 26.54 20.22 29.11
C GLU A 44 27.27 21.36 29.84
N LYS A 45 27.70 21.14 31.09
CA LYS A 45 28.50 22.12 31.85
C LYS A 45 29.92 22.28 31.33
N ASN A 46 30.53 21.21 30.80
CA ASN A 46 31.94 21.21 30.38
C ASN A 46 32.17 21.67 28.92
N LEU A 47 31.14 21.64 28.06
CA LEU A 47 31.25 22.00 26.65
C LEU A 47 30.21 23.07 26.25
N PRO A 48 30.58 24.37 26.18
CA PRO A 48 29.71 25.44 25.70
C PRO A 48 29.46 25.25 24.19
N GLY A 49 28.44 24.47 23.82
CA GLY A 49 28.13 24.13 22.43
C GLY A 49 27.52 22.74 22.23
N TYR A 50 27.46 21.91 23.28
CA TYR A 50 26.89 20.56 23.21
C TYR A 50 25.47 20.51 22.61
N ARG A 51 24.61 21.48 22.98
CA ARG A 51 23.24 21.57 22.44
C ARG A 51 23.21 21.81 20.92
N LEU A 52 24.10 22.68 20.43
CA LEU A 52 24.21 22.97 18.99
C LEU A 52 24.74 21.74 18.24
N PHE A 53 25.71 21.03 18.83
CA PHE A 53 26.26 19.80 18.27
C PHE A 53 25.19 18.70 18.15
N VAL A 54 24.38 18.47 19.18
CA VAL A 54 23.32 17.45 19.13
C VAL A 54 22.24 17.80 18.10
N ILE A 55 21.80 19.06 18.03
CA ILE A 55 20.83 19.50 17.01
C ILE A 55 21.41 19.33 15.60
N ALA A 56 22.67 19.69 15.38
CA ALA A 56 23.33 19.50 14.10
C ALA A 56 23.43 18.01 13.75
N ALA A 57 23.83 17.17 14.69
CA ALA A 57 23.96 15.72 14.50
C ALA A 57 22.61 15.05 14.17
N THR A 58 21.54 15.37 14.89
CA THR A 58 20.20 14.80 14.63
C THR A 58 19.63 15.28 13.30
N THR A 59 19.87 16.53 12.91
CA THR A 59 19.44 17.08 11.63
C THR A 59 20.18 16.42 10.46
N VAL A 60 21.50 16.25 10.57
CA VAL A 60 22.31 15.53 9.57
C VAL A 60 21.86 14.07 9.46
N LEU A 61 21.59 13.41 10.59
CA LEU A 61 21.08 12.04 10.59
C LEU A 61 19.72 11.95 9.86
N GLY A 62 18.80 12.88 10.12
CA GLY A 62 17.49 12.95 9.46
C GLY A 62 17.59 13.21 7.95
N MET A 63 18.56 14.03 7.54
CA MET A 63 18.86 14.28 6.12
C MET A 63 19.43 13.02 5.45
N LEU A 64 20.39 12.34 6.07
CA LEU A 64 20.98 11.11 5.53
C LEU A 64 19.95 9.99 5.39
N LEU A 65 19.10 9.80 6.41
CA LEU A 65 18.01 8.84 6.37
C LEU A 65 17.02 9.17 5.25
N GLY A 66 16.62 10.44 5.12
CA GLY A 66 15.75 10.91 4.03
C GLY A 66 16.35 10.64 2.64
N ALA A 67 17.65 10.92 2.45
CA ALA A 67 18.34 10.73 1.19
C ALA A 67 18.46 9.26 0.77
N ILE A 68 18.60 8.33 1.72
CA ILE A 68 18.70 6.88 1.44
C ILE A 68 17.32 6.24 1.27
N ILE A 69 16.37 6.60 2.13
CA ILE A 69 15.03 5.99 2.16
C ILE A 69 14.12 6.60 1.09
N GLY A 70 14.20 7.91 0.86
CA GLY A 70 13.34 8.66 -0.07
C GLY A 70 13.31 8.06 -1.49
N PRO A 71 14.45 7.82 -2.15
CA PRO A 71 14.47 7.23 -3.49
C PRO A 71 13.90 5.81 -3.54
N LYS A 72 14.16 4.99 -2.50
CA LYS A 72 13.63 3.62 -2.40
C LYS A 72 12.12 3.62 -2.23
N LEU A 73 11.61 4.49 -1.35
CA LEU A 73 10.18 4.65 -1.10
C LEU A 73 9.46 5.18 -2.35
N ALA A 74 10.06 6.16 -3.03
CA ALA A 74 9.54 6.69 -4.30
C ALA A 74 9.46 5.61 -5.38
N ALA A 75 10.48 4.75 -5.50
CA ALA A 75 10.46 3.62 -6.43
C ALA A 75 9.33 2.62 -6.10
N ARG A 76 9.10 2.33 -4.82
CA ARG A 76 7.99 1.48 -4.37
C ARG A 76 6.63 2.10 -4.70
N LEU A 77 6.46 3.40 -4.46
CA LEU A 77 5.22 4.12 -4.81
C LEU A 77 4.94 4.09 -6.32
N VAL A 78 5.97 4.31 -7.14
CA VAL A 78 5.85 4.19 -8.60
C VAL A 78 5.47 2.77 -9.00
N SER A 79 6.09 1.75 -8.40
CA SER A 79 5.74 0.35 -8.69
C SER A 79 4.30 0.01 -8.29
N ALA A 80 3.82 0.55 -7.17
CA ALA A 80 2.45 0.39 -6.72
C ALA A 80 1.46 1.09 -7.66
N GLY A 81 1.78 2.31 -8.12
CA GLY A 81 0.99 3.04 -9.12
C GLY A 81 0.90 2.27 -10.45
N ASN A 82 2.03 1.77 -10.95
CA ASN A 82 2.04 0.95 -12.16
C ASN A 82 1.25 -0.36 -12.00
N ALA A 83 1.25 -0.96 -10.80
CA ALA A 83 0.43 -2.13 -10.50
C ALA A 83 -1.07 -1.78 -10.50
N LEU A 84 -1.45 -0.65 -9.92
CA LEU A 84 -2.83 -0.12 -9.97
C LEU A 84 -3.27 0.18 -11.40
N ASP A 85 -2.41 0.74 -12.25
CA ASP A 85 -2.77 1.04 -13.65
C ASP A 85 -3.11 -0.22 -14.45
N ARG A 86 -2.43 -1.34 -14.15
CA ARG A 86 -2.68 -2.65 -14.77
C ARG A 86 -3.90 -3.38 -14.22
N MET A 87 -4.47 -2.92 -13.11
CA MET A 87 -5.62 -3.54 -12.47
C MET A 87 -6.92 -3.20 -13.18
N SER A 88 -7.87 -4.14 -13.16
CA SER A 88 -9.23 -3.91 -13.67
C SER A 88 -9.94 -2.83 -12.85
N ALA A 89 -10.98 -2.20 -13.43
CA ALA A 89 -11.80 -1.22 -12.72
C ALA A 89 -12.41 -1.78 -11.42
N ARG A 90 -12.72 -3.08 -11.39
CA ARG A 90 -13.25 -3.78 -10.21
C ARG A 90 -12.21 -3.93 -9.11
N ASP A 91 -10.99 -4.32 -9.47
CA ASP A 91 -9.89 -4.43 -8.50
C ASP A 91 -9.58 -3.06 -7.89
N LYS A 92 -9.61 -1.98 -8.68
CA LYS A 92 -9.46 -0.61 -8.17
C LYS A 92 -10.55 -0.25 -7.16
N LEU A 93 -11.80 -0.57 -7.45
CA LEU A 93 -12.93 -0.34 -6.53
C LEU A 93 -12.78 -1.17 -5.25
N ALA A 94 -12.40 -2.45 -5.36
CA ALA A 94 -12.15 -3.30 -4.20
C ALA A 94 -11.02 -2.74 -3.32
N VAL A 95 -9.93 -2.25 -3.92
CA VAL A 95 -8.82 -1.59 -3.18
C VAL A 95 -9.32 -0.34 -2.46
N VAL A 96 -10.07 0.53 -3.13
CA VAL A 96 -10.61 1.76 -2.51
C VAL A 96 -11.56 1.42 -1.36
N MET A 97 -12.47 0.48 -1.56
CA MET A 97 -13.40 0.01 -0.52
C MET A 97 -12.64 -0.56 0.68
N GLY A 98 -11.62 -1.38 0.43
CA GLY A 98 -10.78 -1.93 1.48
C GLY A 98 -10.01 -0.87 2.27
N ILE A 99 -9.51 0.18 1.59
CA ILE A 99 -8.88 1.33 2.27
C ILE A 99 -9.89 2.05 3.15
N VAL A 100 -11.08 2.35 2.63
CA VAL A 100 -12.13 3.05 3.39
C VAL A 100 -12.52 2.24 4.63
N ILE A 101 -12.82 0.95 4.46
CA ILE A 101 -13.22 0.06 5.56
C ILE A 101 -12.09 -0.05 6.60
N GLY A 102 -10.85 -0.28 6.16
CA GLY A 102 -9.69 -0.38 7.05
C GLY A 102 -9.46 0.90 7.85
N LEU A 103 -9.60 2.07 7.23
CA LEU A 103 -9.44 3.35 7.91
C LEU A 103 -10.57 3.60 8.92
N LEU A 104 -11.81 3.23 8.56
CA LEU A 104 -12.98 3.33 9.43
C LEU A 104 -12.83 2.45 10.68
N ILE A 105 -12.32 1.22 10.51
CA ILE A 105 -11.99 0.31 11.62
C ILE A 105 -10.85 0.84 12.49
N THR A 106 -9.87 1.55 11.90
CA THR A 106 -8.73 2.08 12.66
C THR A 106 -9.11 3.30 13.51
N THR A 107 -10.08 4.10 13.06
CA THR A 107 -10.51 5.36 13.70
C THR A 107 -10.70 5.28 15.24
N PRO A 108 -11.43 4.30 15.82
CA PRO A 108 -11.56 4.19 17.28
C PRO A 108 -10.22 4.01 18.01
N PHE A 109 -9.26 3.30 17.41
CA PHE A 109 -7.93 3.10 18.00
C PHE A 109 -7.11 4.40 18.00
N LEU A 110 -7.25 5.24 16.96
CA LEU A 110 -6.58 6.56 16.94
C LEU A 110 -7.07 7.43 18.10
N ILE A 111 -8.38 7.46 18.34
CA ILE A 111 -8.97 8.26 19.43
C ILE A 111 -8.48 7.74 20.78
N LEU A 112 -8.44 6.42 20.99
CA LEU A 112 -8.01 5.84 22.26
C LEU A 112 -6.52 6.10 22.55
N LEU A 113 -5.67 5.97 21.54
CA LEU A 113 -4.21 6.14 21.66
C LEU A 113 -3.76 7.61 21.63
N SER A 114 -4.62 8.54 21.18
CA SER A 114 -4.34 9.98 21.22
C SER A 114 -4.07 10.53 22.63
N ARG A 115 -4.50 9.81 23.67
CA ARG A 115 -4.30 10.18 25.08
C ARG A 115 -2.84 10.07 25.55
N SER A 116 -1.99 9.31 24.86
CA SER A 116 -0.56 9.17 25.19
C SER A 116 0.32 9.48 23.96
N PRO A 117 0.58 10.75 23.65
CA PRO A 117 1.19 11.16 22.36
C PRO A 117 2.54 10.49 22.05
N ALA A 118 3.35 10.22 23.07
CA ALA A 118 4.69 9.66 22.90
C ALA A 118 4.69 8.18 22.46
N VAL A 119 3.69 7.39 22.88
CA VAL A 119 3.63 5.94 22.61
C VAL A 119 2.45 5.59 21.70
N GLY A 120 1.35 6.34 21.81
CA GLY A 120 0.16 6.18 21.00
C GLY A 120 0.40 6.47 19.52
N LEU A 121 1.17 7.50 19.18
CA LEU A 121 1.41 7.87 17.78
C LEU A 121 2.06 6.75 16.93
N PRO A 122 3.18 6.13 17.36
CA PRO A 122 3.78 5.04 16.59
C PRO A 122 2.90 3.78 16.54
N ILE A 123 2.21 3.45 17.63
CA ILE A 123 1.32 2.26 17.68
C ILE A 123 0.08 2.48 16.80
N SER A 124 -0.55 3.66 16.85
CA SER A 124 -1.68 3.99 15.98
C SER A 124 -1.29 3.97 14.50
N ALA A 125 -0.11 4.46 14.16
CA ALA A 125 0.39 4.41 12.79
C ALA A 125 0.57 2.95 12.31
N LEU A 126 1.15 2.08 13.16
CA LEU A 126 1.30 0.67 12.86
C LEU A 126 -0.05 -0.03 12.66
N LEU A 127 -1.01 0.22 13.57
CA LEU A 127 -2.37 -0.33 13.48
C LEU A 127 -3.09 0.13 12.22
N CYS A 128 -2.96 1.41 11.85
CA CYS A 128 -3.55 1.97 10.64
C CYS A 128 -3.08 1.21 9.39
N VAL A 129 -1.77 1.02 9.25
CA VAL A 129 -1.20 0.26 8.12
C VAL A 129 -1.71 -1.18 8.12
N ALA A 130 -1.76 -1.82 9.28
CA ALA A 130 -2.22 -3.21 9.41
C ALA A 130 -3.69 -3.37 9.00
N PHE A 131 -4.59 -2.51 9.51
CA PHE A 131 -6.02 -2.58 9.22
C PHE A 131 -6.36 -2.16 7.79
N VAL A 132 -5.67 -1.15 7.23
CA VAL A 132 -5.82 -0.80 5.80
C VAL A 132 -5.41 -1.98 4.92
N TYR A 133 -4.28 -2.63 5.21
CA TYR A 133 -3.86 -3.82 4.46
C TYR A 133 -4.86 -4.97 4.59
N LEU A 134 -5.37 -5.23 5.79
CA LEU A 134 -6.37 -6.27 6.02
C LEU A 134 -7.69 -5.96 5.30
N GLY A 135 -8.13 -4.70 5.31
CA GLY A 135 -9.30 -4.22 4.60
C GLY A 135 -9.17 -4.38 3.08
N ILE A 136 -8.02 -4.01 2.50
CA ILE A 136 -7.73 -4.26 1.09
C ILE A 136 -7.79 -5.76 0.79
N ARG A 137 -7.16 -6.61 1.61
CA ARG A 137 -7.14 -8.06 1.39
C ARG A 137 -8.54 -8.67 1.48
N ALA A 138 -9.36 -8.24 2.43
CA ALA A 138 -10.74 -8.68 2.57
C ALA A 138 -11.60 -8.24 1.38
N ALA A 139 -11.53 -6.97 0.99
CA ALA A 139 -12.30 -6.43 -0.13
C ALA A 139 -11.89 -7.04 -1.48
N MET A 140 -10.61 -7.35 -1.66
CA MET A 140 -10.11 -8.09 -2.83
C MET A 140 -10.64 -9.52 -2.91
N GLY A 141 -10.95 -10.15 -1.76
CA GLY A 141 -11.58 -11.47 -1.72
C GLY A 141 -13.04 -11.47 -2.17
N MET A 142 -13.74 -10.35 -1.98
CA MET A 142 -15.15 -10.16 -2.35
C MET A 142 -15.33 -9.48 -3.71
N ARG A 143 -14.24 -9.30 -4.48
CA ARG A 143 -14.24 -8.50 -5.73
C ARG A 143 -15.19 -9.04 -6.80
N ASP A 144 -15.43 -10.34 -6.79
CA ASP A 144 -16.28 -11.03 -7.76
C ASP A 144 -17.77 -10.98 -7.38
N GLU A 145 -18.07 -10.63 -6.12
CA GLU A 145 -19.44 -10.43 -5.60
C GLU A 145 -19.97 -9.01 -5.84
N PHE A 146 -19.11 -8.07 -6.27
CA PHE A 146 -19.54 -6.73 -6.69
C PHE A 146 -20.24 -6.79 -8.06
N LEU A 147 -21.46 -7.31 -8.06
CA LEU A 147 -22.37 -7.46 -9.21
C LEU A 147 -22.70 -6.12 -9.90
N PHE A 148 -22.31 -4.99 -9.32
CA PHE A 148 -22.71 -3.64 -9.77
C PHE A 148 -21.73 -2.99 -10.76
N VAL A 149 -20.60 -3.63 -11.10
CA VAL A 149 -19.64 -3.08 -12.07
C VAL A 149 -19.78 -3.80 -13.41
N PRO A 150 -20.40 -3.16 -14.43
CA PRO A 150 -20.55 -3.76 -15.75
C PRO A 150 -19.17 -4.11 -16.31
N LYS A 151 -19.03 -5.31 -16.90
CA LYS A 151 -17.80 -5.74 -17.60
C LYS A 151 -17.52 -4.68 -18.70
N PRO A 152 -16.44 -3.88 -18.62
CA PRO A 152 -16.11 -2.99 -19.73
C PRO A 152 -15.55 -3.89 -20.84
N GLY A 153 -16.41 -4.20 -21.82
CA GLY A 153 -16.12 -5.13 -22.92
C GLY A 153 -17.29 -6.04 -23.33
N ALA A 154 -18.40 -6.06 -22.58
CA ALA A 154 -19.59 -6.81 -22.99
C ALA A 154 -20.37 -6.05 -24.07
N SER A 155 -19.90 -6.14 -25.31
CA SER A 155 -20.74 -5.96 -26.48
C SER A 155 -21.96 -6.88 -26.34
N ARG A 156 -23.14 -6.29 -26.57
CA ARG A 156 -24.44 -6.94 -26.72
C ARG A 156 -24.34 -8.34 -27.36
N GLY A 157 -24.70 -9.34 -26.57
CA GLY A 157 -24.94 -10.71 -27.00
C GLY A 157 -25.67 -11.41 -25.87
N THR A 158 -26.93 -11.75 -26.14
CA THR A 158 -27.87 -12.45 -25.28
C THR A 158 -27.35 -13.79 -24.76
N ASP A 159 -27.89 -14.15 -23.59
CA ASP A 159 -27.90 -15.46 -22.95
C ASP A 159 -26.62 -16.01 -22.32
N GLY A 160 -26.85 -16.61 -21.14
CA GLY A 160 -25.85 -16.87 -20.12
C GLY A 160 -24.77 -17.86 -20.56
N SER A 161 -23.58 -17.65 -20.04
CA SER A 161 -22.62 -18.73 -19.80
C SER A 161 -21.49 -18.24 -18.92
N GLU A 162 -21.17 -19.10 -17.97
CA GLU A 162 -19.97 -19.15 -17.17
C GLU A 162 -18.73 -18.96 -18.03
N VAL A 163 -17.74 -18.28 -17.46
CA VAL A 163 -16.30 -18.46 -17.69
C VAL A 163 -15.98 -19.41 -18.85
N GLU A 164 -15.76 -18.83 -20.03
CA GLU A 164 -15.15 -19.48 -21.18
C GLU A 164 -13.66 -19.72 -20.87
N HIS A 165 -13.42 -20.66 -19.95
CA HIS A 165 -12.27 -21.52 -20.09
C HIS A 165 -12.50 -22.28 -21.39
N ASP A 166 -11.56 -22.16 -22.31
CA ASP A 166 -11.40 -23.03 -23.48
C ASP A 166 -11.33 -24.49 -22.98
N ARG A 167 -12.51 -25.07 -22.74
CA ARG A 167 -12.69 -26.43 -22.24
C ARG A 167 -12.43 -27.33 -23.42
N CYS A 168 -11.18 -27.71 -23.61
CA CYS A 168 -10.81 -28.74 -24.57
C CYS A 168 -11.63 -30.00 -24.29
N LYS A 169 -12.55 -30.31 -25.21
CA LYS A 169 -13.42 -31.48 -25.12
C LYS A 169 -12.62 -32.66 -25.69
N ILE A 170 -12.23 -33.58 -24.81
CA ILE A 170 -11.50 -34.79 -25.20
C ILE A 170 -12.52 -35.84 -25.65
N LEU A 171 -12.33 -36.37 -26.86
CA LEU A 171 -13.09 -37.48 -27.39
C LEU A 171 -12.20 -38.72 -27.54
N ASP A 172 -12.80 -39.89 -27.35
CA ASP A 172 -12.13 -41.17 -27.58
C ASP A 172 -11.99 -41.43 -29.09
N THR A 173 -10.92 -42.13 -29.49
CA THR A 173 -10.60 -42.41 -30.90
C THR A 173 -11.69 -43.27 -31.55
N ASN A 174 -12.32 -44.15 -30.78
CA ASN A 174 -13.43 -44.98 -31.27
C ASN A 174 -14.61 -44.13 -31.77
N VAL A 175 -14.87 -42.99 -31.13
CA VAL A 175 -15.97 -42.09 -31.53
C VAL A 175 -15.70 -41.44 -32.87
N VAL A 176 -14.42 -41.17 -33.19
CA VAL A 176 -13.99 -40.63 -34.48
C VAL A 176 -14.07 -41.70 -35.57
N ILE A 177 -13.60 -42.92 -35.28
CA ILE A 177 -13.61 -44.04 -36.24
C ILE A 177 -15.03 -44.46 -36.60
N ASP A 178 -15.94 -44.51 -35.62
CA ASP A 178 -17.34 -44.92 -35.83
C ASP A 178 -18.20 -43.83 -36.51
N GLY A 179 -17.66 -42.64 -36.78
CA GLY A 179 -18.39 -41.54 -37.42
C GLY A 179 -19.48 -40.88 -36.54
N ARG A 180 -19.57 -41.25 -35.26
CA ARG A 180 -20.57 -40.74 -34.30
C ARG A 180 -20.33 -39.30 -33.86
N ILE A 181 -19.22 -38.69 -34.27
CA ILE A 181 -18.91 -37.28 -33.99
C ILE A 181 -20.03 -36.34 -34.48
N ALA A 182 -20.67 -36.64 -35.62
CA ALA A 182 -21.73 -35.79 -36.17
C ALA A 182 -22.97 -35.73 -35.26
N ASP A 183 -23.32 -36.82 -34.60
CA ASP A 183 -24.46 -36.85 -33.67
C ASP A 183 -24.14 -36.14 -32.36
N ILE A 184 -22.88 -36.18 -31.92
CA ILE A 184 -22.37 -35.44 -30.76
C ILE A 184 -22.35 -33.93 -31.05
N CYS A 185 -22.00 -33.52 -32.27
CA CYS A 185 -22.12 -32.12 -32.70
C CYS A 185 -23.59 -31.68 -32.73
N LYS A 186 -24.51 -32.49 -33.27
CA LYS A 186 -25.96 -32.19 -33.29
C LYS A 186 -26.56 -32.12 -31.89
N ALA A 187 -26.04 -32.89 -30.94
CA ALA A 187 -26.44 -32.83 -29.53
C ALA A 187 -25.92 -31.58 -28.80
N GLY A 188 -25.13 -30.74 -29.46
CA GLY A 188 -24.56 -29.51 -28.88
C GLY A 188 -23.43 -29.78 -27.90
N PHE A 189 -22.88 -31.00 -27.86
CA PHE A 189 -21.78 -31.32 -26.95
C PHE A 189 -20.46 -30.76 -27.45
N ILE A 190 -20.23 -30.66 -28.76
CA ILE A 190 -19.09 -29.94 -29.36
C ILE A 190 -19.61 -28.62 -29.90
N GLU A 191 -18.90 -27.53 -29.57
CA GLU A 191 -19.18 -26.18 -30.06
C GLU A 191 -18.09 -25.86 -31.09
N GLY A 192 -18.48 -25.52 -32.33
CA GLY A 192 -17.56 -25.29 -33.46
C GLY A 192 -18.24 -25.42 -34.81
#